data_AF-A0A7X6PWE5-F1
#
_entry.id   AF-A0A7X6PWE5-F1
#
_cell.length_a   1.000
_cell.length_b   1.000
_cell.length_c   1.000
_cell.angle_alpha   90.00
_cell.angle_beta   90.00
_cell.angle_gamma   90.00
#
_symmetry.space_group_name_H-M   'P 1'
#
loop_
_entity.id
_entity.type
_entity.pdbx_description
1 polymer ?
#
loop_
_entity_poly.entity_id
_entity_poly.type
_entity_poly.pdbx_seq_one_letter_code
_entity_poly.pdbx_strand_id
1 'polypeptide(L)'
;MKHFGIGIILLVTVVLMAGSAAAQDQKAEVKACCTRAMLQKAVDSYVAAQAAGDIAKMDLALHVNYMENMEKTTKEKGLWNTALPIAFSRSYLDPDICKSFTEIIVTEGGHPYVIGTRLTVEYGKIAEIDSLVTDQDDWLFNAEKYLNYSKLEDWSTLPPEKRSSRSYLIQSGNSYLDIFLDKEVVVPWGKPCARLEGGAYTLEPFPGMPAPKEEP
;
A
#
# COMPACT_ATOMS: atom_id res chain seq x y z
N MET A 1 77.19 2.41 49.37
CA MET A 1 77.00 1.64 50.62
C MET A 1 75.54 1.23 50.72
N LYS A 2 75.30 -0.08 50.84
CA LYS A 2 74.24 -0.78 51.60
C LYS A 2 72.75 -0.59 51.24
N HIS A 3 72.11 -1.76 51.11
CA HIS A 3 70.70 -2.10 50.91
C HIS A 3 69.71 -1.54 51.95
N PHE A 4 68.42 -1.48 51.56
CA PHE A 4 67.18 -2.02 52.18
C PHE A 4 65.99 -1.34 51.43
N GLY A 5 64.98 -1.97 50.83
CA GLY A 5 64.19 -3.17 51.16
C GLY A 5 62.87 -2.75 51.83
N ILE A 6 61.73 -3.31 51.39
CA ILE A 6 60.30 -3.07 51.79
C ILE A 6 59.60 -2.01 50.90
N GLY A 7 58.52 -2.23 50.16
CA GLY A 7 57.54 -3.32 50.08
C GLY A 7 56.12 -2.72 50.00
N ILE A 8 55.23 -3.37 49.24
CA ILE A 8 53.77 -3.46 49.47
C ILE A 8 52.81 -2.54 48.67
N ILE A 9 52.09 -3.25 47.76
CA ILE A 9 50.70 -3.11 47.29
C ILE A 9 50.37 -2.05 46.22
N LEU A 10 50.33 -2.52 44.97
CA LEU A 10 49.54 -1.94 43.88
C LEU A 10 48.08 -2.38 44.05
N LEU A 11 47.19 -1.45 44.39
CA LEU A 11 45.74 -1.63 44.30
C LEU A 11 45.31 -1.32 42.86
N VAL A 12 45.00 -2.37 42.08
CA VAL A 12 44.36 -2.23 40.78
C VAL A 12 42.86 -2.16 40.99
N THR A 13 42.30 -0.95 40.95
CA THR A 13 40.86 -0.72 40.98
C THR A 13 40.30 -0.97 39.58
N VAL A 14 39.67 -2.13 39.37
CA VAL A 14 38.89 -2.41 38.17
C VAL A 14 37.59 -1.59 38.24
N VAL A 15 37.52 -0.50 37.49
CA VAL A 15 36.28 0.26 37.30
C VAL A 15 35.45 -0.45 36.24
N LEU A 16 34.50 -1.27 36.67
CA LEU A 16 33.40 -1.75 35.85
C LEU A 16 32.40 -0.61 35.63
N MET A 17 32.53 0.12 34.54
CA MET A 17 31.42 0.95 34.05
C MET A 17 30.42 0.04 33.34
N ALA A 18 29.34 -0.29 34.05
CA ALA A 18 28.16 -0.92 33.49
C ALA A 18 27.54 0.01 32.42
N GLY A 19 27.72 -0.35 31.16
CA GLY A 19 27.01 0.28 30.05
C GLY A 19 25.51 0.04 30.20
N SER A 20 24.76 1.09 30.52
CA SER A 20 23.30 1.07 30.41
C SER A 20 22.93 1.15 28.94
N ALA A 21 22.79 0.00 28.29
CA ALA A 21 22.18 -0.09 26.98
C ALA A 21 20.67 0.12 27.13
N ALA A 22 20.23 1.38 27.08
CA ALA A 22 18.85 1.67 26.73
C ALA A 22 18.68 1.31 25.25
N ALA A 23 18.23 0.08 24.98
CA ALA A 23 17.72 -0.29 23.66
C ALA A 23 16.49 0.60 23.38
N GLN A 24 16.68 1.69 22.66
CA GLN A 24 15.58 2.49 22.15
C GLN A 24 14.82 1.63 21.15
N ASP A 25 13.57 1.33 21.48
CA ASP A 25 12.60 0.68 20.62
C ASP A 25 12.27 1.60 19.43
N GLN A 26 13.10 1.53 18.38
CA GLN A 26 12.92 2.22 17.10
C GLN A 26 11.57 1.91 16.43
N LYS A 27 10.82 0.91 16.92
CA LYS A 27 9.53 0.51 16.36
C LYS A 27 8.38 1.45 16.74
N ALA A 28 8.52 2.23 17.80
CA ALA A 28 7.48 3.17 18.24
C ALA A 28 7.46 4.49 17.43
N GLU A 29 8.62 4.93 16.92
CA GLU A 29 8.75 6.22 16.23
C GLU A 29 8.16 6.20 14.81
N VAL A 30 8.31 5.08 14.08
CA VAL A 30 7.70 4.89 12.74
C VAL A 30 6.16 4.95 12.80
N LYS A 31 5.54 4.45 13.87
CA LYS A 31 4.08 4.54 14.06
C LYS A 31 3.59 5.97 14.31
N ALA A 32 4.42 6.85 14.88
CA ALA A 32 4.03 8.24 15.14
C ALA A 32 4.04 9.09 13.86
N CYS A 33 4.94 8.81 12.92
CA CYS A 33 5.06 9.56 11.66
C CYS A 33 3.96 9.24 10.64
N CYS A 34 3.14 8.21 10.88
CA CYS A 34 2.28 7.63 9.87
C CYS A 34 1.00 7.04 10.44
N THR A 35 0.01 7.90 10.66
CA THR A 35 -1.29 7.46 11.17
C THR A 35 -2.26 7.17 10.03
N ARG A 36 -3.26 6.33 10.30
CA ARG A 36 -4.36 6.08 9.35
C ARG A 36 -5.08 7.38 8.98
N ALA A 37 -5.24 8.31 9.92
CA ALA A 37 -5.84 9.62 9.66
C ALA A 37 -5.00 10.49 8.72
N MET A 38 -3.66 10.43 8.82
CA MET A 38 -2.77 11.12 7.88
C MET A 38 -2.86 10.55 6.47
N LEU A 39 -2.87 9.22 6.34
CA LEU A 39 -3.06 8.55 5.05
C LEU A 39 -4.43 8.90 4.44
N GLN A 40 -5.48 8.93 5.26
CA GLN A 40 -6.81 9.31 4.81
C GLN A 40 -6.82 10.74 4.24
N LYS A 41 -6.21 11.72 4.91
CA LYS A 41 -6.12 13.10 4.40
C LYS A 41 -5.38 13.17 3.06
N ALA A 42 -4.29 12.42 2.91
CA ALA A 42 -3.55 12.36 1.64
C ALA A 42 -4.43 11.80 0.51
N VAL A 43 -5.13 10.69 0.77
CA VAL A 43 -6.10 10.09 -0.17
C VAL A 43 -7.21 11.07 -0.52
N ASP A 44 -7.83 11.72 0.46
CA ASP A 44 -8.90 12.69 0.25
C ASP A 44 -8.43 13.84 -0.64
N SER A 45 -7.21 14.35 -0.40
CA SER A 45 -6.60 15.41 -1.22
C SER A 45 -6.34 14.95 -2.66
N TYR A 46 -5.91 13.69 -2.86
CA TYR A 46 -5.70 13.09 -4.18
C TYR A 46 -7.03 12.94 -4.95
N VAL A 47 -8.06 12.37 -4.32
CA VAL A 47 -9.37 12.17 -4.95
C VAL A 47 -10.00 13.52 -5.30
N ALA A 48 -9.89 14.53 -4.42
CA ALA A 48 -10.39 15.87 -4.68
C ALA A 48 -9.63 16.58 -5.82
N ALA A 49 -8.32 16.38 -5.91
CA ALA A 49 -7.49 16.88 -7.00
C ALA A 49 -7.86 16.24 -8.33
N GLN A 50 -8.00 14.91 -8.38
CA GLN A 50 -8.37 14.16 -9.58
C GLN A 50 -9.78 14.56 -10.08
N ALA A 51 -10.74 14.71 -9.17
CA ALA A 51 -12.09 15.16 -9.52
C ALA A 51 -12.10 16.57 -10.15
N ALA A 52 -11.18 17.43 -9.70
CA ALA A 52 -11.07 18.81 -10.17
C ALA A 52 -10.09 19.00 -11.35
N GLY A 53 -9.26 18.00 -11.64
CA GLY A 53 -8.14 18.16 -12.57
C GLY A 53 -7.10 19.18 -12.07
N ASP A 54 -6.92 19.26 -10.75
CA ASP A 54 -6.11 20.30 -10.13
C ASP A 54 -5.16 19.71 -9.07
N ILE A 55 -3.93 19.43 -9.50
CA ILE A 55 -2.88 18.91 -8.62
C ILE A 55 -2.52 19.86 -7.48
N ALA A 56 -2.82 21.15 -7.56
CA ALA A 56 -2.54 22.08 -6.46
C ALA A 56 -3.37 21.78 -5.20
N LYS A 57 -4.44 20.98 -5.33
CA LYS A 57 -5.25 20.48 -4.21
C LYS A 57 -4.60 19.33 -3.44
N MET A 58 -3.55 18.71 -3.99
CA MET A 58 -2.83 17.64 -3.31
C MET A 58 -1.86 18.20 -2.28
N ASP A 59 -1.80 17.55 -1.12
CA ASP A 59 -0.82 17.84 -0.08
C ASP A 59 0.54 17.22 -0.44
N LEU A 60 1.24 17.81 -1.42
CA LEU A 60 2.50 17.29 -1.95
C LEU A 60 3.71 17.58 -1.05
N ALA A 61 4.67 16.66 -1.03
CA ALA A 61 6.00 16.89 -0.47
C ALA A 61 6.84 17.80 -1.40
N LEU A 62 7.99 18.28 -0.92
CA LEU A 62 8.93 19.06 -1.75
C LEU A 62 9.52 18.23 -2.90
N HIS A 63 9.67 16.92 -2.68
CA HIS A 63 10.14 15.96 -3.65
C HIS A 63 9.03 14.95 -3.88
N VAL A 64 8.59 14.80 -5.13
CA VAL A 64 7.52 13.86 -5.49
C VAL A 64 7.95 13.07 -6.71
N ASN A 65 7.85 11.75 -6.61
CA ASN A 65 7.98 10.84 -7.74
C ASN A 65 6.60 10.68 -8.41
N TYR A 66 6.56 10.83 -9.73
CA TYR A 66 5.34 10.69 -10.52
C TYR A 66 5.50 9.54 -11.50
N MET A 67 4.59 8.59 -11.43
CA MET A 67 4.56 7.41 -12.28
C MET A 67 3.14 7.21 -12.82
N GLU A 68 3.04 6.89 -14.11
CA GLU A 68 1.80 6.47 -14.75
C GLU A 68 2.10 5.30 -15.69
N ASN A 69 1.32 4.23 -15.61
CA ASN A 69 1.45 3.04 -16.45
C ASN A 69 2.88 2.48 -16.49
N MET A 70 3.52 2.42 -15.31
CA MET A 70 4.90 1.94 -15.10
C MET A 70 5.99 2.83 -15.72
N GLU A 71 5.65 4.02 -16.23
CA GLU A 71 6.60 4.98 -16.77
C GLU A 71 6.71 6.22 -15.90
N LYS A 72 7.90 6.84 -15.89
CA LYS A 72 8.11 8.13 -15.23
C LYS A 72 7.37 9.22 -15.98
N THR A 73 6.58 10.01 -15.27
CA THR A 73 5.89 11.20 -15.81
C THR A 73 6.32 12.46 -15.05
N THR A 74 5.69 13.59 -15.34
CA THR A 74 5.92 14.86 -14.62
C THR A 74 4.63 15.33 -13.95
N LYS A 75 4.78 16.25 -13.00
CA LYS A 75 3.65 16.89 -12.29
C LYS A 75 2.60 17.44 -13.25
N GLU A 76 3.01 18.00 -14.38
CA GLU A 76 2.15 18.68 -15.36
C GLU A 76 1.49 17.74 -16.37
N LYS A 77 2.03 16.53 -16.54
CA LYS A 77 1.60 15.59 -17.58
C LYS A 77 0.61 14.54 -17.10
N GLY A 78 0.56 14.28 -15.80
CA GLY A 78 -0.31 13.23 -15.29
C GLY A 78 -1.79 13.55 -15.39
N LEU A 79 -2.60 12.50 -15.44
CA LEU A 79 -4.05 12.51 -15.56
C LEU A 79 -4.75 13.25 -14.41
N TRP A 80 -4.06 13.42 -13.28
CA TRP A 80 -4.52 14.27 -12.17
C TRP A 80 -4.71 15.75 -12.53
N ASN A 81 -4.24 16.20 -13.71
CA ASN A 81 -4.52 17.54 -14.25
C ASN A 81 -5.75 17.58 -15.18
N THR A 82 -6.46 16.46 -15.32
CA THR A 82 -7.70 16.36 -16.10
C THR A 82 -8.85 16.12 -15.12
N ALA A 83 -9.88 16.97 -15.17
CA ALA A 83 -11.05 16.82 -14.30
C ALA A 83 -11.85 15.58 -14.71
N LEU A 84 -12.07 14.67 -13.76
CA LEU A 84 -12.83 13.43 -13.99
C LEU A 84 -14.10 13.38 -13.12
N PRO A 85 -15.27 13.07 -13.70
CA PRO A 85 -16.48 12.81 -12.91
C PRO A 85 -16.40 11.42 -12.27
N ILE A 86 -15.85 11.38 -11.05
CA ILE A 86 -15.66 10.14 -10.28
C ILE A 86 -17.02 9.55 -9.90
N ALA A 87 -17.37 8.40 -10.50
CA ALA A 87 -18.60 7.67 -10.21
C ALA A 87 -18.47 6.77 -8.97
N PHE A 88 -17.24 6.36 -8.66
CA PHE A 88 -16.91 5.54 -7.49
C PHE A 88 -15.45 5.70 -7.12
N SER A 89 -15.16 5.68 -5.82
CA SER A 89 -13.80 5.52 -5.31
C SER A 89 -13.75 4.67 -4.05
N ARG A 90 -12.64 3.97 -3.85
CA ARG A 90 -12.37 3.14 -2.68
C ARG A 90 -10.88 3.13 -2.38
N SER A 91 -10.53 3.22 -1.11
CA SER A 91 -9.12 3.31 -0.69
C SER A 91 -8.77 2.36 0.44
N TYR A 92 -7.57 1.78 0.35
CA TYR A 92 -6.95 0.94 1.37
C TYR A 92 -5.72 1.66 1.93
N LEU A 93 -5.61 1.72 3.25
CA LEU A 93 -4.58 2.47 3.94
C LEU A 93 -3.70 1.52 4.74
N ASP A 94 -2.38 1.55 4.48
CA ASP A 94 -1.38 0.77 5.19
C ASP A 94 -0.43 1.70 5.98
N PRO A 95 -0.72 1.94 7.26
CA PRO A 95 0.10 2.81 8.10
C PRO A 95 1.46 2.19 8.47
N ASP A 96 1.67 0.88 8.29
CA ASP A 96 2.96 0.27 8.65
C ASP A 96 4.05 0.57 7.60
N ILE A 97 3.65 0.87 6.35
CA ILE A 97 4.58 1.24 5.26
C ILE A 97 4.30 2.62 4.66
N CYS A 98 3.35 3.37 5.23
CA CYS A 98 2.94 4.69 4.77
C CYS A 98 2.51 4.76 3.32
N LYS A 99 1.72 3.77 2.92
CA LYS A 99 1.16 3.72 1.57
C LYS A 99 -0.35 3.60 1.60
N SER A 100 -0.96 4.04 0.52
CA SER A 100 -2.36 3.75 0.23
C SER A 100 -2.49 3.21 -1.18
N PHE A 101 -3.57 2.49 -1.43
CA PHE A 101 -4.09 2.21 -2.76
C PHE A 101 -5.47 2.83 -2.88
N THR A 102 -5.75 3.52 -3.97
CA THR A 102 -7.06 4.09 -4.27
C THR A 102 -7.50 3.65 -5.65
N GLU A 103 -8.70 3.09 -5.73
CA GLU A 103 -9.41 2.82 -6.97
C GLU A 103 -10.34 3.99 -7.28
N ILE A 104 -10.34 4.45 -8.54
CA ILE A 104 -11.26 5.44 -9.08
C ILE A 104 -11.91 4.84 -10.33
N ILE A 105 -13.22 4.95 -10.42
CA ILE A 105 -13.99 4.54 -11.60
C ILE A 105 -14.73 5.75 -12.16
N VAL A 106 -14.57 5.96 -13.46
CA VAL A 106 -15.17 7.05 -14.22
C VAL A 106 -15.98 6.42 -15.35
N THR A 107 -17.29 6.70 -15.36
CA THR A 107 -18.23 6.20 -16.38
C THR A 107 -18.91 7.33 -17.17
N GLU A 108 -18.70 8.58 -16.77
CA GLU A 108 -19.29 9.77 -17.38
C GLU A 108 -18.20 10.73 -17.87
N GLY A 109 -18.56 11.84 -18.50
CA GLY A 109 -17.59 12.86 -18.96
C GLY A 109 -16.97 12.57 -20.34
N GLY A 110 -17.54 11.63 -21.09
CA GLY A 110 -17.17 11.33 -22.48
C GLY A 110 -16.02 10.34 -22.64
N HIS A 111 -15.18 10.18 -21.63
CA HIS A 111 -14.03 9.27 -21.66
C HIS A 111 -13.94 8.46 -20.35
N PRO A 112 -14.26 7.15 -20.37
CA PRO A 112 -14.29 6.31 -19.18
C PRO A 112 -12.88 5.89 -18.74
N TYR A 113 -12.69 5.70 -17.43
CA TYR A 113 -11.44 5.20 -16.85
C TYR A 113 -11.70 4.26 -15.67
N VAL A 114 -10.79 3.31 -15.47
CA VAL A 114 -10.61 2.63 -14.18
C VAL A 114 -9.16 2.84 -13.78
N ILE A 115 -8.93 3.46 -12.63
CA ILE A 115 -7.61 3.93 -12.20
C ILE A 115 -7.28 3.31 -10.86
N GLY A 116 -6.13 2.65 -10.77
CA GLY A 116 -5.55 2.21 -9.49
C GLY A 116 -4.34 3.07 -9.17
N THR A 117 -4.38 3.82 -8.07
CA THR A 117 -3.28 4.72 -7.68
C THR A 117 -2.73 4.33 -6.32
N ARG A 118 -1.41 4.11 -6.27
CA ARG A 118 -0.66 4.01 -5.03
C ARG A 118 -0.08 5.37 -4.65
N LEU A 119 -0.30 5.78 -3.41
CA LEU A 119 0.39 6.93 -2.82
C LEU A 119 1.43 6.45 -1.82
N THR A 120 2.63 7.02 -1.84
CA THR A 120 3.58 6.96 -0.73
C THR A 120 3.55 8.30 0.00
N VAL A 121 3.46 8.28 1.33
CA VAL A 121 3.29 9.47 2.16
C VAL A 121 4.45 9.61 3.15
N GLU A 122 5.04 10.79 3.21
CA GLU A 122 6.12 11.15 4.13
C GLU A 122 5.68 12.36 4.96
N TYR A 123 5.68 12.23 6.29
CA TYR A 123 5.28 13.31 7.21
C TYR A 123 3.92 13.94 6.88
N GLY A 124 2.97 13.12 6.39
CA GLY A 124 1.62 13.57 6.01
C GLY A 124 1.54 14.26 4.65
N LYS A 125 2.61 14.24 3.85
CA LYS A 125 2.66 14.78 2.49
C LYS A 125 2.91 13.67 1.46
N ILE A 126 2.29 13.77 0.29
CA ILE A 126 2.43 12.79 -0.80
C ILE A 126 3.82 12.95 -1.43
N ALA A 127 4.63 11.90 -1.37
CA ALA A 127 5.99 11.83 -1.89
C ALA A 127 6.12 10.92 -3.14
N GLU A 128 5.11 10.10 -3.42
CA GLU A 128 5.01 9.34 -4.68
C GLU A 128 3.54 9.22 -5.07
N ILE A 129 3.27 9.40 -6.37
CA ILE A 129 2.00 9.07 -7.03
C ILE A 129 2.32 8.07 -8.13
N ASP A 130 1.79 6.85 -8.01
CA ASP A 130 2.00 5.78 -8.97
C ASP A 130 0.64 5.24 -9.42
N SER A 131 0.23 5.57 -10.65
CA SER A 131 -1.09 5.23 -11.17
C SER A 131 -1.01 4.22 -12.31
N LEU A 132 -1.85 3.21 -12.26
CA LEU A 132 -2.23 2.40 -13.42
C LEU A 132 -3.56 2.96 -13.92
N VAL A 133 -3.52 3.60 -15.09
CA VAL A 133 -4.66 4.19 -15.77
C VAL A 133 -5.10 3.21 -16.85
N THR A 134 -6.23 2.54 -16.63
CA THR A 134 -6.87 1.69 -17.61
C THR A 134 -7.94 2.47 -18.37
N ASP A 135 -7.91 2.34 -19.69
CA ASP A 135 -8.67 3.14 -20.64
C ASP A 135 -9.44 2.26 -21.66
N GLN A 136 -10.33 2.87 -22.47
CA GLN A 136 -11.24 2.26 -23.44
C GLN A 136 -10.59 1.28 -24.43
N ASP A 137 -9.31 1.45 -24.73
CA ASP A 137 -8.57 0.60 -25.67
C ASP A 137 -7.86 -0.57 -24.98
N ASP A 138 -7.92 -0.65 -23.64
CA ASP A 138 -7.29 -1.72 -22.88
C ASP A 138 -8.11 -3.02 -22.89
N TRP A 139 -7.39 -4.12 -22.69
CA TRP A 139 -7.94 -5.46 -22.76
C TRP A 139 -9.10 -5.67 -21.77
N LEU A 140 -10.21 -6.20 -22.28
CA LEU A 140 -11.48 -6.44 -21.57
C LEU A 140 -12.16 -5.21 -20.96
N PHE A 141 -11.70 -3.99 -21.26
CA PHE A 141 -12.19 -2.80 -20.58
C PHE A 141 -13.68 -2.53 -20.79
N ASN A 142 -14.37 -2.29 -19.68
CA ASN A 142 -15.77 -1.92 -19.57
C ASN A 142 -16.03 -1.28 -18.18
N ALA A 143 -15.85 0.03 -18.08
CA ALA A 143 -16.01 0.78 -16.83
C ALA A 143 -17.41 0.66 -16.22
N GLU A 144 -18.48 0.57 -17.03
CA GLU A 144 -19.86 0.43 -16.51
C GLU A 144 -20.07 -0.90 -15.78
N LYS A 145 -19.62 -2.01 -16.37
CA LYS A 145 -19.65 -3.33 -15.71
C LYS A 145 -18.72 -3.35 -14.50
N TYR A 146 -17.53 -2.76 -14.62
CA TYR A 146 -16.59 -2.66 -13.51
C TYR A 146 -17.21 -1.91 -12.32
N LEU A 147 -17.89 -0.78 -12.58
CA LEU A 147 -18.65 -0.02 -11.59
C LEU A 147 -19.77 -0.84 -10.96
N ASN A 148 -20.56 -1.55 -11.78
CA ASN A 148 -21.66 -2.38 -11.29
C ASN A 148 -21.16 -3.42 -10.28
N TYR A 149 -20.12 -4.19 -10.62
CA TYR A 149 -19.61 -5.22 -9.72
C TYR A 149 -18.88 -4.63 -8.50
N SER A 150 -18.13 -3.54 -8.67
CA SER A 150 -17.48 -2.86 -7.54
C SER A 150 -18.46 -2.39 -6.47
N LYS A 151 -19.69 -1.99 -6.87
CA LYS A 151 -20.77 -1.60 -5.96
C LYS A 151 -21.46 -2.78 -5.26
N LEU A 152 -21.35 -3.99 -5.79
CA LEU A 152 -21.96 -5.19 -5.23
C LEU A 152 -21.09 -5.85 -4.15
N GLU A 153 -19.78 -5.56 -4.15
CA GLU A 153 -18.84 -6.13 -3.18
C GLU A 153 -18.86 -5.37 -1.85
N ASP A 154 -18.89 -6.11 -0.74
CA ASP A 154 -18.74 -5.55 0.61
C ASP A 154 -17.26 -5.53 1.00
N TRP A 155 -16.70 -4.33 1.09
CA TRP A 155 -15.33 -4.08 1.56
C TRP A 155 -15.32 -3.35 2.91
N SER A 156 -16.37 -3.52 3.71
CA SER A 156 -16.43 -2.99 5.06
C SER A 156 -15.32 -3.56 5.94
N THR A 157 -14.96 -2.79 6.96
CA THR A 157 -13.91 -3.21 7.88
C THR A 157 -14.39 -4.41 8.70
N LEU A 158 -13.69 -5.54 8.55
CA LEU A 158 -13.94 -6.74 9.33
C LEU A 158 -13.77 -6.49 10.84
N PRO A 159 -14.52 -7.16 11.72
CA PRO A 159 -14.28 -7.09 13.15
C PRO A 159 -12.92 -7.72 13.51
N PRO A 160 -12.24 -7.27 14.58
CA PRO A 160 -10.85 -7.67 14.87
C PRO A 160 -10.59 -9.18 14.86
N GLU A 161 -11.53 -9.97 15.37
CA GLU A 161 -11.45 -11.43 15.45
C GLU A 161 -11.54 -12.15 14.10
N LYS A 162 -11.99 -11.47 13.03
CA LYS A 162 -12.02 -11.99 11.66
C LYS A 162 -10.87 -11.48 10.79
N ARG A 163 -9.93 -10.72 11.35
CA ARG A 163 -8.81 -10.14 10.59
C ARG A 163 -7.62 -11.09 10.60
N SER A 164 -7.16 -11.45 9.42
CA SER A 164 -5.91 -12.18 9.25
C SER A 164 -4.70 -11.34 9.70
N SER A 165 -3.63 -12.01 10.11
CA SER A 165 -2.38 -11.33 10.46
C SER A 165 -1.75 -10.65 9.23
N ARG A 166 -1.00 -9.56 9.45
CA ARG A 166 -0.28 -8.86 8.37
C ARG A 166 0.63 -9.79 7.56
N SER A 167 1.39 -10.65 8.24
CA SER A 167 2.29 -11.60 7.59
C SER A 167 1.53 -12.59 6.72
N TYR A 168 0.35 -13.04 7.16
CA TYR A 168 -0.51 -13.92 6.37
C TYR A 168 -1.04 -13.21 5.11
N LEU A 169 -1.49 -11.96 5.22
CA LEU A 169 -1.96 -11.18 4.06
C LEU A 169 -0.86 -10.98 3.01
N ILE A 170 0.37 -10.66 3.45
CA ILE A 170 1.52 -10.51 2.54
C ILE A 170 1.85 -11.83 1.86
N GLN A 171 1.90 -12.94 2.63
CA GLN A 171 2.17 -14.27 2.08
C GLN A 171 1.10 -14.68 1.06
N SER A 172 -0.17 -14.42 1.37
CA SER A 172 -1.30 -14.73 0.50
C SER A 172 -1.21 -13.96 -0.82
N GLY A 173 -0.92 -12.65 -0.76
CA GLY A 173 -0.70 -11.82 -1.95
C GLY A 173 0.48 -12.29 -2.81
N ASN A 174 1.61 -12.63 -2.18
CA ASN A 174 2.78 -13.15 -2.90
C ASN A 174 2.47 -14.49 -3.57
N SER A 175 1.76 -15.39 -2.88
CA SER A 175 1.41 -16.71 -3.43
C SER A 175 0.60 -16.62 -4.71
N TYR A 176 -0.25 -15.59 -4.86
CA TYR A 176 -1.00 -15.33 -6.09
C TYR A 176 -0.07 -15.05 -7.27
N LEU A 177 1.04 -14.34 -7.06
CA LEU A 177 2.02 -14.09 -8.12
C LEU A 177 2.90 -15.33 -8.35
N ASP A 178 3.29 -16.02 -7.27
CA ASP A 178 4.16 -17.19 -7.34
C ASP A 178 3.51 -18.35 -8.11
N ILE A 179 2.18 -18.52 -8.03
CA ILE A 179 1.46 -19.60 -8.76
C ILE A 179 1.57 -19.47 -10.29
N PHE A 180 1.91 -18.29 -10.83
CA PHE A 180 2.16 -18.13 -12.25
C PHE A 180 3.47 -18.79 -12.69
N LEU A 181 4.46 -18.87 -11.80
CA LEU A 181 5.76 -19.50 -12.04
C LEU A 181 5.78 -20.97 -11.60
N ASP A 182 5.12 -21.30 -10.48
CA ASP A 182 5.07 -22.64 -9.90
C ASP A 182 3.63 -23.05 -9.56
N LYS A 183 3.09 -24.02 -10.30
CA LYS A 183 1.70 -24.51 -10.15
C LYS A 183 1.47 -25.33 -8.88
N GLU A 184 2.52 -25.70 -8.15
CA GLU A 184 2.41 -26.38 -6.86
C GLU A 184 2.12 -25.41 -5.71
N VAL A 185 2.33 -24.10 -5.92
CA VAL A 185 2.00 -23.06 -4.94
C VAL A 185 0.51 -23.07 -4.63
N VAL A 186 0.19 -23.09 -3.34
CA VAL A 186 -1.19 -23.05 -2.84
C VAL A 186 -1.53 -21.61 -2.49
N VAL A 187 -2.51 -21.05 -3.18
CA VAL A 187 -3.09 -19.74 -2.89
C VAL A 187 -4.30 -19.91 -1.97
N PRO A 188 -4.39 -19.17 -0.84
CA PRO A 188 -5.57 -19.17 0.01
C PRO A 188 -6.65 -18.30 -0.62
N TRP A 189 -7.41 -18.87 -1.55
CA TRP A 189 -8.50 -18.17 -2.22
C TRP A 189 -9.69 -17.97 -1.27
N GLY A 190 -10.22 -16.74 -1.22
CA GLY A 190 -11.47 -16.46 -0.50
C GLY A 190 -12.68 -17.14 -1.15
N LYS A 191 -13.75 -17.36 -0.37
CA LYS A 191 -15.05 -17.87 -0.86
C LYS A 191 -16.17 -16.84 -0.60
N PRO A 192 -16.93 -16.40 -1.63
CA PRO A 192 -16.79 -16.76 -3.04
C PRO A 192 -15.49 -16.20 -3.66
N CYS A 193 -14.84 -17.00 -4.51
CA CYS A 193 -13.65 -16.57 -5.25
C CYS A 193 -14.11 -15.77 -6.48
N ALA A 194 -14.33 -14.48 -6.28
CA ALA A 194 -14.68 -13.56 -7.34
C ALA A 194 -13.44 -12.81 -7.84
N ARG A 195 -13.34 -12.64 -9.17
CA ARG A 195 -12.32 -11.82 -9.80
C ARG A 195 -12.98 -10.83 -10.74
N LEU A 196 -12.74 -9.54 -10.47
CA LEU A 196 -13.18 -8.43 -11.31
C LEU A 196 -12.00 -7.94 -12.17
N GLU A 197 -12.06 -8.16 -13.49
CA GLU A 197 -10.99 -7.85 -14.44
C GLU A 197 -11.58 -7.22 -15.69
N GLY A 198 -11.20 -5.98 -16.02
CA GLY A 198 -11.72 -5.23 -17.15
C GLY A 198 -13.23 -4.94 -17.11
N GLY A 199 -14.01 -5.58 -16.24
CA GLY A 199 -15.48 -5.55 -16.21
C GLY A 199 -16.09 -6.95 -16.35
N ALA A 200 -15.27 -7.98 -16.56
CA ALA A 200 -15.64 -9.38 -16.34
C ALA A 200 -15.62 -9.70 -14.84
N TYR A 201 -16.66 -10.39 -14.37
CA TYR A 201 -16.77 -10.86 -12.99
C TYR A 201 -16.89 -12.38 -12.99
N THR A 202 -15.79 -13.07 -12.68
CA THR A 202 -15.72 -14.53 -12.72
C THR A 202 -15.78 -15.10 -11.32
N LEU A 203 -16.77 -15.95 -11.09
CA LEU A 203 -16.88 -16.82 -9.93
C LEU A 203 -16.22 -18.15 -10.32
N GLU A 204 -15.23 -18.60 -9.55
CA GLU A 204 -14.32 -19.75 -9.77
C GLU A 204 -12.88 -19.35 -10.18
N PRO A 205 -11.85 -20.08 -9.71
CA PRO A 205 -10.49 -19.92 -10.23
C PRO A 205 -10.43 -20.22 -11.73
N PHE A 206 -9.42 -19.68 -12.42
CA PHE A 206 -9.19 -19.98 -13.84
C PHE A 206 -9.15 -21.50 -14.10
N PRO A 207 -9.62 -21.96 -15.28
CA PRO A 207 -9.41 -23.33 -15.72
C PRO A 207 -7.94 -23.74 -15.59
N GLY A 208 -7.66 -24.78 -14.81
CA GLY A 208 -6.32 -25.29 -14.56
C GLY A 208 -5.64 -24.76 -13.29
N MET A 209 -6.29 -23.88 -12.50
CA MET A 209 -5.82 -23.55 -11.15
C MET A 209 -6.45 -24.47 -10.10
N PRO A 210 -5.69 -24.89 -9.07
CA PRO A 210 -6.21 -25.72 -7.99
C PRO A 210 -7.38 -25.00 -7.30
N ALA A 211 -8.40 -25.78 -6.94
CA ALA A 211 -9.59 -25.27 -6.25
C ALA A 211 -9.21 -24.55 -4.95
N PRO A 212 -10.02 -23.56 -4.50
CA PRO A 212 -9.84 -22.89 -3.22
C PRO A 212 -9.70 -23.90 -2.08
N LYS A 213 -8.53 -23.94 -1.44
CA LYS A 213 -8.43 -24.56 -0.11
C LYS A 213 -9.02 -23.56 0.87
N GLU A 214 -9.93 -24.02 1.72
CA GLU A 214 -10.55 -23.17 2.73
C GLU A 214 -9.48 -22.55 3.63
N GLU A 215 -9.61 -21.25 3.91
CA GLU A 215 -8.84 -20.63 4.99
C GLU A 215 -9.21 -21.32 6.31
N PRO A 216 -8.23 -21.65 7.17
CA PRO A 216 -8.50 -22.21 8.49
C PRO A 216 -9.19 -21.21 9.43
#